data_AF-A0A8J8BFL5-F1
#
_entry.id   AF-A0A8J8BFL5-F1
#
_cell.length_a   1.000
_cell.length_b   1.000
_cell.length_c   1.000
_cell.angle_alpha   90.00
_cell.angle_beta   90.00
_cell.angle_gamma   90.00
#
_symmetry.space_group_name_H-M   'P 1'
#
loop_
_entity.id
_entity.type
_entity.pdbx_description
1 polymer ?
#
loop_
_entity_poly.entity_id
_entity_poly.type
_entity_poly.pdbx_seq_one_letter_code
_entity_poly.pdbx_strand_id
1 'polypeptide(L)'
;QGESNINLSVEQYPNLFSLREAVDAVVTEYGVAWLRGRSVRERAMGLIDIAHPENRIGLVDEAKEARILYADQVYLESAGKLYPADIITQHVFANNVHIRFRPIKPSDEDEMRRLFYRFSDQAVYYRYFTPLKTMPHSRMQEYVNIDYQNTMSVVGLVGPQGEGHIVAEGRYVKHSDSAWADLAFLVDEEYQGLGVATYLFQLLMRVAKDRCLLGLTADVLVGNKAMLRVFEKGSSKAEVHMEGGVYTVHIPFEDNPACSIEEGED
;
A
#
# COMPACT_ATOMS: atom_id res chain seq x y z
N GLN A 1 0.52 10.95 27.70
CA GLN A 1 -0.95 11.07 27.73
C GLN A 1 -1.39 10.73 26.30
N GLY A 2 -2.30 9.79 26.09
CA GLY A 2 -2.68 9.27 24.74
C GLY A 2 -3.43 10.28 23.85
N GLU A 3 -3.19 11.57 24.06
CA GLU A 3 -3.82 12.67 23.33
C GLU A 3 -2.99 13.00 22.09
N SER A 4 -3.67 13.28 20.97
CA SER A 4 -3.01 13.65 19.72
C SER A 4 -2.41 15.04 19.84
N ASN A 5 -1.13 15.19 19.48
CA ASN A 5 -0.51 16.51 19.34
C ASN A 5 -0.94 17.25 18.07
N ILE A 6 -1.75 16.61 17.21
CA ILE A 6 -2.27 17.17 15.96
C ILE A 6 -3.67 17.70 16.22
N ASN A 7 -3.83 19.02 16.03
CA ASN A 7 -5.06 19.75 16.20
C ASN A 7 -5.55 20.28 14.85
N LEU A 8 -6.87 20.32 14.64
CA LEU A 8 -7.50 20.82 13.41
C LEU A 8 -7.22 22.30 13.15
N SER A 9 -7.19 23.12 14.20
CA SER A 9 -6.87 24.55 14.13
C SER A 9 -6.02 24.98 15.32
N VAL A 10 -5.07 25.88 15.05
CA VAL A 10 -4.22 26.52 16.07
C VAL A 10 -4.49 28.03 16.16
N GLU A 11 -5.63 28.51 15.64
CA GLU A 11 -6.04 29.93 15.75
C GLU A 11 -6.14 30.42 17.19
N GLN A 12 -6.50 29.52 18.11
CA GLN A 12 -6.58 29.80 19.54
C GLN A 12 -5.19 29.85 20.21
N TYR A 13 -4.11 29.59 19.46
CA TYR A 13 -2.74 29.50 19.95
C TYR A 13 -1.78 30.39 19.12
N PRO A 14 -1.89 31.72 19.24
CA PRO A 14 -1.20 32.68 18.37
C PRO A 14 0.33 32.63 18.45
N ASN A 15 0.90 32.04 19.51
CA ASN A 15 2.34 32.02 19.76
C ASN A 15 3.05 30.76 19.25
N LEU A 16 2.34 29.78 18.68
CA LEU A 16 2.93 28.48 18.37
C LEU A 16 3.59 28.40 16.99
N PHE A 17 3.09 29.10 15.95
CA PHE A 17 3.70 29.08 14.60
C PHE A 17 3.31 30.31 13.78
N SER A 18 4.27 31.22 13.51
CA SER A 18 4.04 32.42 12.70
C SER A 18 4.05 32.16 11.18
N LEU A 19 4.56 31.00 10.73
CA LEU A 19 4.65 30.62 9.31
C LEU A 19 4.16 29.18 9.10
N ARG A 20 2.83 28.97 9.16
CA ARG A 20 2.19 27.66 8.89
C ARG A 20 2.47 27.10 7.49
N GLU A 21 2.79 27.99 6.55
CA GLU A 21 3.09 27.68 5.15
C GLU A 21 4.52 27.18 4.94
N ALA A 22 5.41 27.37 5.90
CA ALA A 22 6.82 26.98 5.83
C ALA A 22 7.12 25.61 6.46
N VAL A 23 6.10 24.90 6.98
CA VAL A 23 6.31 23.58 7.60
C VAL A 23 6.50 22.54 6.51
N ASP A 24 7.73 22.05 6.38
CA ASP A 24 8.08 20.99 5.42
C ASP A 24 7.68 19.60 5.91
N ALA A 25 7.87 19.33 7.20
CA ALA A 25 7.63 18.03 7.81
C ALA A 25 7.13 18.15 9.25
N VAL A 26 6.30 17.20 9.65
CA VAL A 26 5.87 16.97 11.05
C VAL A 26 6.27 15.56 11.43
N VAL A 27 6.90 15.42 12.60
CA VAL A 27 7.41 14.15 13.13
C VAL A 27 6.71 13.85 14.44
N THR A 28 6.17 12.64 14.57
CA THR A 28 5.62 12.09 15.81
C THR A 28 6.26 10.72 16.08
N GLU A 29 5.95 10.11 17.23
CA GLU A 29 6.34 8.73 17.51
C GLU A 29 5.68 7.71 16.55
N TYR A 30 4.61 8.11 15.85
CA TYR A 30 3.88 7.27 14.89
C TYR A 30 4.29 7.49 13.44
N GLY A 31 5.21 8.43 13.16
CA GLY A 31 5.81 8.58 11.84
C GLY A 31 6.13 10.02 11.44
N VAL A 32 6.36 10.20 10.15
CA VAL A 32 6.71 11.49 9.54
C VAL A 32 5.72 11.83 8.43
N ALA A 33 5.12 13.01 8.51
CA ALA A 33 4.25 13.58 7.49
C ALA A 33 4.99 14.73 6.79
N TRP A 34 5.20 14.59 5.49
CA TRP A 34 5.79 15.62 4.66
C TRP A 34 4.66 16.45 4.04
N LEU A 35 4.74 17.76 4.16
CA LEU A 35 3.63 18.66 3.83
C LEU A 35 3.92 19.55 2.62
N ARG A 36 5.20 19.74 2.29
CA ARG A 36 5.62 20.57 1.15
C ARG A 36 5.09 20.00 -0.17
N GLY A 37 4.57 20.87 -1.03
CA GLY A 37 4.07 20.51 -2.36
C GLY A 37 2.74 19.75 -2.35
N ARG A 38 2.13 19.54 -1.18
CA ARG A 38 0.87 18.82 -1.03
C ARG A 38 -0.31 19.77 -0.86
N SER A 39 -1.47 19.38 -1.40
CA SER A 39 -2.74 20.06 -1.17
C SER A 39 -3.15 20.02 0.30
N VAL A 40 -4.07 20.90 0.70
CA VAL A 40 -4.58 20.94 2.09
C VAL A 40 -5.15 19.58 2.52
N ARG A 41 -5.81 18.86 1.59
CA ARG A 41 -6.36 17.51 1.84
C ARG A 41 -5.25 16.48 2.06
N GLU A 42 -4.27 16.42 1.16
CA GLU A 42 -3.12 15.50 1.27
C GLU A 42 -2.32 15.76 2.56
N ARG A 43 -2.19 17.04 2.95
CA ARG A 43 -1.56 17.44 4.23
C ARG A 43 -2.37 16.94 5.42
N ALA A 44 -3.69 17.13 5.40
CA ALA A 44 -4.56 16.67 6.48
C ALA A 44 -4.51 15.15 6.64
N MET A 45 -4.64 14.38 5.55
CA MET A 45 -4.50 12.92 5.57
C MET A 45 -3.12 12.49 6.08
N GLY A 46 -2.05 13.12 5.60
CA GLY A 46 -0.69 12.83 6.07
C GLY A 46 -0.50 13.07 7.57
N LEU A 47 -1.10 14.13 8.11
CA LEU A 47 -1.09 14.44 9.54
C LEU A 47 -1.91 13.43 10.34
N ILE A 48 -3.11 13.08 9.88
CA ILE A 48 -3.95 12.06 10.51
C ILE A 48 -3.22 10.70 10.59
N ASP A 49 -2.53 10.30 9.52
CA ASP A 49 -1.78 9.04 9.48
C ASP A 49 -0.62 8.95 10.48
N ILE A 50 -0.11 10.07 10.97
CA ILE A 50 0.95 10.12 12.00
C ILE A 50 0.41 10.57 13.37
N ALA A 51 -0.90 10.77 13.51
CA ALA A 51 -1.51 11.03 14.80
C ALA A 51 -1.55 9.75 15.66
N HIS A 52 -1.80 9.92 16.96
CA HIS A 52 -2.02 8.79 17.87
C HIS A 52 -3.16 7.90 17.33
N PRO A 53 -2.98 6.56 17.22
CA PRO A 53 -3.95 5.66 16.57
C PRO A 53 -5.40 5.81 17.03
N GLU A 54 -5.62 5.96 18.35
CA GLU A 54 -6.96 6.12 18.93
C GLU A 54 -7.69 7.40 18.50
N ASN A 55 -6.96 8.41 18.04
CA ASN A 55 -7.53 9.73 17.72
C ASN A 55 -7.74 9.93 16.22
N ARG A 56 -7.26 9.01 15.37
CA ARG A 56 -7.26 9.20 13.91
C ARG A 56 -8.68 9.31 13.35
N ILE A 57 -9.61 8.49 13.82
CA ILE A 57 -11.02 8.52 13.36
C ILE A 57 -11.66 9.86 13.73
N GLY A 58 -11.50 10.31 14.98
CA GLY A 58 -12.03 11.60 15.41
C GLY A 58 -11.50 12.76 14.55
N LEU A 59 -10.19 12.75 14.26
CA LEU A 59 -9.58 13.75 13.39
C LEU A 59 -10.09 13.69 11.94
N VAL A 60 -10.41 12.50 11.42
CA VAL A 60 -11.04 12.35 10.10
C VAL A 60 -12.43 12.98 10.10
N ASP A 61 -13.24 12.69 11.12
CA ASP A 61 -14.61 13.20 11.22
C ASP A 61 -14.61 14.73 11.38
N GLU A 62 -13.76 15.26 12.25
CA GLU A 62 -13.54 16.72 12.40
C GLU A 62 -13.10 17.37 11.08
N ALA A 63 -12.18 16.73 10.34
CA ALA A 63 -11.70 17.25 9.07
C ALA A 63 -12.76 17.17 7.94
N LYS A 64 -13.69 16.22 8.00
CA LYS A 64 -14.88 16.17 7.12
C LYS A 64 -15.85 17.30 7.43
N GLU A 65 -16.15 17.52 8.71
CA GLU A 65 -17.02 18.62 9.15
C GLU A 65 -16.48 19.98 8.73
N ALA A 66 -15.17 20.18 8.86
CA ALA A 66 -14.47 21.37 8.40
C ALA A 66 -14.27 21.45 6.87
N ARG A 67 -14.76 20.46 6.10
CA ARG A 67 -14.65 20.38 4.63
C ARG A 67 -13.21 20.39 4.11
N ILE A 68 -12.28 19.89 4.93
CA ILE A 68 -10.88 19.67 4.54
C ILE A 68 -10.76 18.34 3.78
N LEU A 69 -11.41 17.30 4.31
CA LEU A 69 -11.56 16.00 3.64
C LEU A 69 -12.88 15.94 2.88
N TYR A 70 -12.99 14.97 1.97
CA TYR A 70 -14.26 14.68 1.31
C TYR A 70 -15.28 14.13 2.31
N ALA A 71 -16.57 14.44 2.12
CA ALA A 71 -17.63 13.94 2.98
C ALA A 71 -17.69 12.40 2.99
N ASP A 72 -17.36 11.77 1.87
CA ASP A 72 -17.26 10.33 1.68
C ASP A 72 -15.84 9.77 1.94
N GLN A 73 -14.96 10.52 2.63
CA GLN A 73 -13.62 10.02 2.92
C GLN A 73 -13.67 8.76 3.82
N VAL A 74 -13.14 7.65 3.33
CA VAL A 74 -12.99 6.39 4.06
C VAL A 74 -11.69 6.43 4.86
N TYR A 75 -11.77 5.97 6.11
CA TYR A 75 -10.62 5.69 6.97
C TYR A 75 -10.95 4.46 7.83
N LEU A 76 -10.19 3.38 7.67
CA LEU A 76 -10.38 2.18 8.48
C LEU A 76 -9.66 2.31 9.82
N GLU A 77 -10.32 1.93 10.92
CA GLU A 77 -9.70 1.90 12.25
C GLU A 77 -8.45 0.99 12.28
N SER A 78 -8.56 -0.17 11.65
CA SER A 78 -7.48 -1.14 11.50
C SER A 78 -6.27 -0.56 10.78
N ALA A 79 -6.49 0.30 9.76
CA ALA A 79 -5.40 1.00 9.09
C ALA A 79 -4.64 1.93 10.05
N GLY A 80 -5.34 2.48 11.05
CA GLY A 80 -4.78 3.30 12.10
C GLY A 80 -3.90 2.54 13.10
N LYS A 81 -4.33 1.33 13.48
CA LYS A 81 -3.75 0.56 14.59
C LYS A 81 -2.73 -0.49 14.17
N LEU A 82 -2.90 -1.10 13.00
CA LEU A 82 -2.16 -2.29 12.57
C LEU A 82 -1.13 -2.01 11.48
N TYR A 83 -0.60 -0.78 11.41
CA TYR A 83 0.39 -0.41 10.39
C TYR A 83 1.68 -1.23 10.54
N PRO A 84 2.04 -2.11 9.57
CA PRO A 84 3.19 -3.01 9.71
C PRO A 84 4.50 -2.29 9.38
N ALA A 85 5.04 -1.53 10.34
CA ALA A 85 6.27 -0.77 10.15
C ALA A 85 7.53 -1.64 9.97
N ASP A 86 7.47 -2.90 10.42
CA ASP A 86 8.53 -3.90 10.35
C ASP A 86 8.87 -4.36 8.92
N ILE A 87 7.92 -4.21 7.98
CA ILE A 87 8.14 -4.58 6.57
C ILE A 87 8.73 -3.43 5.73
N ILE A 88 8.95 -2.26 6.33
CA ILE A 88 9.59 -1.12 5.67
C ILE A 88 11.04 -1.46 5.33
N THR A 89 11.43 -1.23 4.09
CA THR A 89 12.76 -1.58 3.59
C THR A 89 13.19 -0.67 2.45
N GLN A 90 14.46 -0.72 2.07
CA GLN A 90 14.99 -0.07 0.89
C GLN A 90 15.80 -1.08 0.07
N HIS A 91 15.68 -1.01 -1.24
CA HIS A 91 16.48 -1.81 -2.15
C HIS A 91 17.12 -0.94 -3.23
N VAL A 92 18.32 -1.31 -3.66
CA VAL A 92 19.04 -0.66 -4.75
C VAL A 92 19.03 -1.61 -5.93
N PHE A 93 18.34 -1.21 -6.99
CA PHE A 93 18.25 -1.96 -8.24
C PHE A 93 19.38 -1.58 -9.19
N ALA A 94 19.40 -2.24 -10.37
CA ALA A 94 20.32 -1.88 -11.45
C ALA A 94 20.25 -0.37 -11.77
N ASN A 95 21.34 0.17 -12.32
CA ASN A 95 21.53 1.60 -12.61
C ASN A 95 21.44 2.50 -11.37
N ASN A 96 21.70 1.96 -10.17
CA ASN A 96 21.67 2.69 -8.90
C ASN A 96 20.30 3.33 -8.60
N VAL A 97 19.22 2.65 -9.00
CA VAL A 97 17.85 3.08 -8.70
C VAL A 97 17.51 2.67 -7.27
N HIS A 98 17.37 3.66 -6.39
CA HIS A 98 16.99 3.45 -4.98
C HIS A 98 15.47 3.50 -4.84
N ILE A 99 14.85 2.41 -4.37
CA ILE A 99 13.42 2.36 -4.09
C ILE A 99 13.20 2.00 -2.63
N ARG A 100 12.39 2.81 -1.94
CA ARG A 100 11.91 2.55 -0.58
C ARG A 100 10.57 1.86 -0.64
N PHE A 101 10.43 0.75 0.06
CA PHE A 101 9.18 -0.01 0.16
C PHE A 101 8.56 0.17 1.53
N ARG A 102 7.25 0.36 1.58
CA ARG A 102 6.48 0.44 2.82
C ARG A 102 5.03 -0.02 2.57
N PRO A 103 4.30 -0.42 3.62
CA PRO A 103 2.87 -0.64 3.47
C PRO A 103 2.19 0.65 2.96
N ILE A 104 1.20 0.46 2.10
CA ILE A 104 0.33 1.54 1.61
C ILE A 104 -0.42 2.17 2.79
N LYS A 105 -0.78 3.45 2.70
CA LYS A 105 -1.54 4.19 3.71
C LYS A 105 -2.73 4.90 3.07
N PRO A 106 -3.76 5.28 3.85
CA PRO A 106 -4.86 6.10 3.35
C PRO A 106 -4.40 7.40 2.66
N SER A 107 -3.33 8.05 3.14
CA SER A 107 -2.75 9.24 2.49
C SER A 107 -2.09 9.01 1.13
N ASP A 108 -1.98 7.76 0.65
CA ASP A 108 -1.41 7.44 -0.67
C ASP A 108 -2.40 7.59 -1.82
N GLU A 109 -3.66 7.92 -1.53
CA GLU A 109 -4.74 7.99 -2.53
C GLU A 109 -4.34 8.79 -3.78
N ASP A 110 -3.81 10.00 -3.58
CA ASP A 110 -3.45 10.89 -4.67
C ASP A 110 -2.19 10.42 -5.43
N GLU A 111 -1.17 9.88 -4.75
CA GLU A 111 0.03 9.32 -5.40
C GLU A 111 -0.29 8.04 -6.19
N MET A 112 -1.15 7.17 -5.66
CA MET A 112 -1.63 6.00 -6.37
C MET A 112 -2.46 6.40 -7.60
N ARG A 113 -3.26 7.47 -7.49
CA ARG A 113 -4.01 8.01 -8.64
C ARG A 113 -3.06 8.58 -9.69
N ARG A 114 -2.02 9.31 -9.27
CA ARG A 114 -0.95 9.79 -10.17
C ARG A 114 -0.25 8.64 -10.87
N LEU A 115 0.08 7.58 -10.14
CA LEU A 115 0.64 6.36 -10.70
C LEU A 115 -0.32 5.71 -11.72
N PHE A 116 -1.61 5.57 -11.40
CA PHE A 116 -2.62 5.03 -12.33
C PHE A 116 -2.62 5.77 -13.68
N TYR A 117 -2.58 7.10 -13.66
CA TYR A 117 -2.61 7.91 -14.88
C TYR A 117 -1.30 7.93 -15.68
N ARG A 118 -0.20 7.37 -15.14
CA ARG A 118 1.04 7.18 -15.91
C ARG A 118 1.06 5.87 -16.69
N PHE A 119 0.17 4.94 -16.39
CA PHE A 119 0.15 3.64 -17.06
C PHE A 119 -0.48 3.67 -18.44
N SER A 120 0.05 2.81 -19.32
CA SER A 120 -0.65 2.47 -20.55
C SER A 120 -1.97 1.75 -20.25
N ASP A 121 -2.92 1.86 -21.18
CA ASP A 121 -4.17 1.09 -21.16
C ASP A 121 -3.90 -0.43 -21.02
N GLN A 122 -2.77 -0.90 -21.56
CA GLN A 122 -2.36 -2.31 -21.46
C GLN A 122 -1.96 -2.70 -20.04
N ALA A 123 -1.16 -1.88 -19.35
CA ALA A 123 -0.77 -2.16 -17.95
C ALA A 123 -2.00 -2.11 -17.02
N VAL A 124 -2.91 -1.17 -17.24
CA VAL A 124 -4.21 -1.11 -16.54
C VAL A 124 -5.03 -2.37 -16.82
N TYR A 125 -5.16 -2.77 -18.08
CA TYR A 125 -5.91 -3.96 -18.44
C TYR A 125 -5.32 -5.24 -17.82
N TYR A 126 -3.99 -5.37 -17.79
CA TYR A 126 -3.32 -6.51 -17.15
C TYR A 126 -3.53 -6.55 -15.63
N ARG A 127 -3.69 -5.40 -14.98
CA ARG A 127 -3.92 -5.32 -13.53
C ARG A 127 -5.38 -5.59 -13.13
N TYR A 128 -6.33 -5.10 -13.92
CA TYR A 128 -7.75 -5.06 -13.55
C TYR A 128 -8.65 -5.95 -14.41
N PHE A 129 -8.08 -6.64 -15.41
CA PHE A 129 -8.80 -7.49 -16.37
C PHE A 129 -9.93 -6.78 -17.13
N THR A 130 -10.01 -5.45 -17.04
CA THR A 130 -11.01 -4.60 -17.65
C THR A 130 -10.34 -3.28 -18.06
N PRO A 131 -10.63 -2.74 -19.25
CA PRO A 131 -10.12 -1.43 -19.63
C PRO A 131 -10.75 -0.36 -18.73
N LEU A 132 -9.93 0.25 -17.86
CA LEU A 132 -10.34 1.37 -17.01
C LEU A 132 -9.73 2.65 -17.54
N LYS A 133 -10.57 3.65 -17.82
CA LYS A 133 -10.11 4.98 -18.28
C LYS A 133 -9.95 5.99 -17.15
N THR A 134 -10.63 5.75 -16.04
CA THR A 134 -10.68 6.67 -14.91
C THR A 134 -10.57 5.91 -13.60
N MET A 135 -9.97 6.56 -12.61
CA MET A 135 -9.86 6.05 -11.26
C MET A 135 -10.49 7.08 -10.31
N PRO A 136 -11.82 7.02 -10.11
CA PRO A 136 -12.52 7.99 -9.27
C PRO A 136 -12.09 7.86 -7.81
N HIS A 137 -12.29 8.94 -7.05
CA HIS A 137 -12.01 9.01 -5.60
C HIS A 137 -12.53 7.78 -4.87
N SER A 138 -13.83 7.51 -4.92
CA SER A 138 -14.47 6.37 -4.25
C SER A 138 -13.76 5.03 -4.47
N ARG A 139 -13.38 4.73 -5.72
CA ARG A 139 -12.67 3.48 -6.05
C ARG A 139 -11.23 3.47 -5.56
N MET A 140 -10.51 4.60 -5.62
CA MET A 140 -9.14 4.67 -5.11
C MET A 140 -9.10 4.57 -3.58
N GLN A 141 -10.12 5.12 -2.90
CA GLN A 141 -10.23 5.02 -1.45
C GLN A 141 -10.32 3.57 -0.97
N GLU A 142 -11.17 2.75 -1.60
CA GLU A 142 -11.24 1.30 -1.33
C GLU A 142 -9.89 0.60 -1.56
N TYR A 143 -9.10 1.12 -2.51
CA TYR A 143 -7.80 0.55 -2.82
C TYR A 143 -6.75 0.84 -1.76
N VAL A 144 -6.70 2.07 -1.24
CA VAL A 144 -5.65 2.52 -0.28
C VAL A 144 -6.01 2.28 1.18
N ASN A 145 -7.30 2.18 1.50
CA ASN A 145 -7.78 1.87 2.85
C ASN A 145 -7.91 0.36 3.02
N ILE A 146 -6.87 -0.25 3.59
CA ILE A 146 -6.81 -1.70 3.83
C ILE A 146 -6.66 -2.02 5.32
N ASP A 147 -7.09 -3.21 5.72
CA ASP A 147 -7.06 -3.65 7.13
C ASP A 147 -5.71 -4.21 7.60
N TYR A 148 -4.75 -4.37 6.69
CA TYR A 148 -3.48 -5.07 6.91
C TYR A 148 -3.63 -6.47 7.51
N GLN A 149 -4.80 -7.12 7.50
CA GLN A 149 -4.99 -8.47 7.99
C GLN A 149 -5.38 -9.40 6.83
N ASN A 150 -6.50 -9.08 6.18
CA ASN A 150 -6.98 -9.80 5.01
C ASN A 150 -6.34 -9.26 3.74
N THR A 151 -6.08 -7.95 3.69
CA THR A 151 -5.39 -7.34 2.56
C THR A 151 -4.04 -6.79 3.01
N MET A 152 -2.98 -7.11 2.27
CA MET A 152 -1.67 -6.48 2.43
C MET A 152 -1.26 -5.84 1.11
N SER A 153 -0.85 -4.57 1.15
CA SER A 153 -0.39 -3.85 -0.02
C SER A 153 0.87 -3.05 0.34
N VAL A 154 1.88 -3.17 -0.51
CA VAL A 154 3.19 -2.53 -0.37
C VAL A 154 3.45 -1.66 -1.58
N VAL A 155 3.87 -0.43 -1.33
CA VAL A 155 4.21 0.55 -2.37
C VAL A 155 5.72 0.77 -2.40
N GLY A 156 6.28 0.91 -3.60
CA GLY A 156 7.66 1.29 -3.86
C GLY A 156 7.76 2.76 -4.26
N LEU A 157 8.59 3.54 -3.57
CA LEU A 157 8.77 4.97 -3.77
C LEU A 157 10.19 5.34 -4.19
N VAL A 158 10.30 6.23 -5.17
CA VAL A 158 11.56 6.85 -5.65
C VAL A 158 11.61 8.32 -5.28
N GLY A 159 12.79 8.93 -5.38
CA GLY A 159 13.01 10.35 -5.07
C GLY A 159 13.45 10.59 -3.62
N PRO A 160 13.67 11.84 -3.20
CA PRO A 160 14.02 12.18 -1.82
C PRO A 160 12.94 11.77 -0.82
N GLN A 161 13.30 11.70 0.46
CA GLN A 161 12.30 11.50 1.52
C GLN A 161 11.34 12.71 1.54
N GLY A 162 10.04 12.43 1.55
CA GLY A 162 8.99 13.45 1.54
C GLY A 162 8.49 13.91 0.18
N GLU A 163 9.35 13.83 -0.83
CA GLU A 163 9.04 14.06 -2.24
C GLU A 163 8.96 12.72 -3.00
N GLY A 164 8.67 11.64 -2.28
CA GLY A 164 8.67 10.30 -2.82
C GLY A 164 7.48 10.06 -3.75
N HIS A 165 7.74 9.57 -4.97
CA HIS A 165 6.70 9.17 -5.90
C HIS A 165 6.51 7.66 -5.91
N ILE A 166 5.25 7.21 -5.84
CA ILE A 166 4.97 5.78 -5.94
C ILE A 166 5.17 5.33 -7.39
N VAL A 167 6.04 4.34 -7.59
CA VAL A 167 6.39 3.75 -8.89
C VAL A 167 6.04 2.27 -8.99
N ALA A 168 5.68 1.65 -7.87
CA ALA A 168 5.25 0.28 -7.86
C ALA A 168 4.29 0.03 -6.72
N GLU A 169 3.39 -0.93 -6.91
CA GLU A 169 2.52 -1.46 -5.89
C GLU A 169 2.39 -2.97 -6.10
N GLY A 170 2.41 -3.72 -5.00
CA GLY A 170 2.07 -5.12 -4.98
C GLY A 170 1.17 -5.40 -3.80
N ARG A 171 0.20 -6.28 -3.98
CA ARG A 171 -0.68 -6.70 -2.90
C ARG A 171 -1.05 -8.16 -2.97
N TYR A 172 -1.47 -8.70 -1.82
CA TYR A 172 -2.30 -9.88 -1.76
C TYR A 172 -3.63 -9.59 -1.05
N VAL A 173 -4.67 -10.33 -1.43
CA VAL A 173 -5.98 -10.33 -0.76
C VAL A 173 -6.31 -11.77 -0.34
N LYS A 174 -6.42 -12.01 0.95
CA LYS A 174 -6.77 -13.31 1.52
C LYS A 174 -8.19 -13.71 1.09
N HIS A 175 -8.35 -14.97 0.70
CA HIS A 175 -9.67 -15.53 0.42
C HIS A 175 -10.48 -15.62 1.71
N SER A 176 -11.78 -15.37 1.63
CA SER A 176 -12.66 -15.41 2.80
C SER A 176 -12.85 -16.82 3.37
N ASP A 177 -12.62 -17.86 2.57
CA ASP A 177 -12.93 -19.25 2.84
C ASP A 177 -11.69 -20.14 3.01
N SER A 178 -10.48 -19.59 2.86
CA SER A 178 -9.24 -20.36 2.88
C SER A 178 -8.04 -19.53 3.32
N ALA A 179 -6.98 -20.21 3.73
CA ALA A 179 -5.69 -19.58 4.06
C ALA A 179 -4.83 -19.30 2.81
N TRP A 180 -5.46 -19.06 1.66
CA TRP A 180 -4.82 -18.65 0.42
C TRP A 180 -5.09 -17.16 0.15
N ALA A 181 -4.28 -16.54 -0.72
CA ALA A 181 -4.50 -15.15 -1.10
C ALA A 181 -4.11 -14.86 -2.56
N ASP A 182 -4.90 -14.01 -3.21
CA ASP A 182 -4.67 -13.56 -4.58
C ASP A 182 -3.67 -12.41 -4.64
N LEU A 183 -2.59 -12.60 -5.39
CA LEU A 183 -1.56 -11.62 -5.67
C LEU A 183 -1.88 -10.77 -6.88
N ALA A 184 -1.50 -9.50 -6.80
CA ALA A 184 -1.46 -8.63 -7.96
C ALA A 184 -0.40 -7.53 -7.83
N PHE A 185 0.09 -7.06 -8.98
CA PHE A 185 1.18 -6.10 -9.07
C PHE A 185 0.92 -5.03 -10.11
N LEU A 186 1.50 -3.87 -9.88
CA LEU A 186 1.49 -2.75 -10.79
C LEU A 186 2.86 -2.05 -10.69
N VAL A 187 3.63 -1.99 -11.78
CA VAL A 187 4.98 -1.39 -11.79
C VAL A 187 5.09 -0.43 -12.95
N ASP A 188 5.40 0.83 -12.64
CA ASP A 188 5.62 1.92 -13.57
C ASP A 188 6.58 1.47 -14.68
N GLU A 189 6.22 1.74 -15.93
CA GLU A 189 6.90 1.20 -17.12
C GLU A 189 8.37 1.58 -17.18
N GLU A 190 8.74 2.77 -16.66
CA GLU A 190 10.13 3.22 -16.53
C GLU A 190 10.97 2.35 -15.59
N TYR A 191 10.31 1.61 -14.68
CA TYR A 191 10.94 0.77 -13.65
C TYR A 191 10.77 -0.73 -13.94
N GLN A 192 10.15 -1.08 -15.06
CA GLN A 192 10.05 -2.47 -15.50
C GLN A 192 11.41 -3.02 -15.95
N GLY A 193 11.57 -4.34 -15.88
CA GLY A 193 12.84 -5.00 -16.22
C GLY A 193 13.95 -4.85 -15.19
N LEU A 194 13.82 -3.96 -14.19
CA LEU A 194 14.80 -3.78 -13.12
C LEU A 194 14.69 -4.82 -11.99
N GLY A 195 13.61 -5.62 -11.96
CA GLY A 195 13.34 -6.62 -10.92
C GLY A 195 12.45 -6.15 -9.78
N VAL A 196 11.83 -4.96 -9.89
CA VAL A 196 10.95 -4.38 -8.85
C VAL A 196 9.79 -5.29 -8.49
N ALA A 197 9.10 -5.86 -9.50
CA ALA A 197 8.00 -6.79 -9.27
C ALA A 197 8.46 -8.08 -8.54
N THR A 198 9.64 -8.61 -8.89
CA THR A 198 10.22 -9.77 -8.21
C THR A 198 10.53 -9.48 -6.75
N TYR A 199 11.08 -8.30 -6.45
CA TYR A 199 11.33 -7.87 -5.08
C TYR A 199 10.02 -7.73 -4.28
N LEU A 200 9.02 -7.06 -4.83
CA LEU A 200 7.69 -6.95 -4.21
C LEU A 200 7.05 -8.31 -3.96
N PHE A 201 7.14 -9.22 -4.93
CA PHE A 201 6.63 -10.58 -4.80
C PHE A 201 7.31 -11.33 -3.64
N GLN A 202 8.63 -11.29 -3.54
CA GLN A 202 9.37 -11.93 -2.44
C GLN A 202 9.03 -11.30 -1.09
N LEU A 203 8.89 -9.98 -1.03
CA LEU A 203 8.49 -9.28 0.18
C LEU A 203 7.09 -9.70 0.63
N LEU A 204 6.11 -9.73 -0.28
CA LEU A 204 4.75 -10.17 0.02
C LEU A 204 4.69 -11.66 0.39
N MET A 205 5.47 -12.52 -0.27
CA MET A 205 5.59 -13.93 0.12
C MET A 205 6.08 -14.09 1.55
N ARG A 206 7.10 -13.33 1.96
CA ARG A 206 7.60 -13.34 3.34
C ARG A 206 6.48 -12.95 4.31
N VAL A 207 5.81 -11.83 4.05
CA VAL A 207 4.70 -11.35 4.90
C VAL A 207 3.54 -12.35 4.96
N ALA A 208 3.21 -12.99 3.83
CA ALA A 208 2.17 -14.01 3.76
C ALA A 208 2.53 -15.26 4.59
N LYS A 209 3.80 -15.68 4.58
CA LYS A 209 4.30 -16.80 5.41
C LYS A 209 4.31 -16.46 6.90
N ASP A 210 4.73 -15.24 7.25
CA ASP A 210 4.73 -14.76 8.63
C ASP A 210 3.30 -14.69 9.21
N ARG A 211 2.30 -14.61 8.32
CA ARG A 211 0.87 -14.59 8.64
C ARG A 211 0.16 -15.92 8.41
N CYS A 212 0.93 -17.00 8.27
CA CYS A 212 0.40 -18.35 8.24
C CYS A 212 -0.57 -18.63 7.09
N LEU A 213 -0.38 -17.97 5.94
CA LEU A 213 -1.03 -18.39 4.71
C LEU A 213 -0.42 -19.72 4.21
N LEU A 214 -1.24 -20.55 3.58
CA LEU A 214 -0.84 -21.82 2.97
C LEU A 214 -0.20 -21.62 1.59
N GLY A 215 -0.49 -20.51 0.92
CA GLY A 215 0.04 -20.21 -0.40
C GLY A 215 -0.56 -18.95 -0.99
N LEU A 216 -0.05 -18.60 -2.17
CA LEU A 216 -0.54 -17.46 -2.96
C LEU A 216 -1.01 -17.95 -4.32
N THR A 217 -2.05 -17.31 -4.83
CA THR A 217 -2.60 -17.49 -6.16
C THR A 217 -2.40 -16.22 -6.99
N ALA A 218 -2.34 -16.32 -8.30
CA ALA A 218 -2.33 -15.16 -9.19
C ALA A 218 -2.89 -15.52 -10.56
N ASP A 219 -3.79 -14.68 -11.07
CA ASP A 219 -4.24 -14.77 -12.45
C ASP A 219 -3.40 -13.85 -13.35
N VAL A 220 -2.95 -14.39 -14.47
CA VAL A 220 -2.08 -13.70 -15.43
C VAL A 220 -2.63 -13.88 -16.83
N LEU A 221 -2.97 -12.78 -17.50
CA LEU A 221 -3.35 -12.85 -18.91
C LEU A 221 -2.22 -13.40 -19.77
N VAL A 222 -2.54 -14.25 -20.76
CA VAL A 222 -1.55 -14.94 -21.61
C VAL A 222 -0.55 -14.00 -22.29
N GLY A 223 -0.95 -12.76 -22.57
CA GLY A 223 -0.06 -11.72 -23.13
C GLY A 223 1.02 -11.21 -22.17
N ASN A 224 0.82 -11.34 -20.85
CA ASN A 224 1.71 -10.79 -19.83
C ASN A 224 2.86 -11.74 -19.46
N LYS A 225 3.73 -12.02 -20.44
CA LYS A 225 4.91 -12.88 -20.27
C LYS A 225 5.89 -12.34 -19.22
N ALA A 226 5.91 -11.03 -18.99
CA ALA A 226 6.78 -10.43 -17.98
C ALA A 226 6.39 -10.88 -16.57
N MET A 227 5.08 -10.97 -16.28
CA MET A 227 4.58 -11.39 -14.98
C MET A 227 4.82 -12.88 -14.71
N LEU A 228 4.67 -13.74 -15.72
CA LEU A 228 5.03 -15.18 -15.59
C LEU A 228 6.49 -15.36 -15.18
N ARG A 229 7.42 -14.63 -15.82
CA ARG A 229 8.86 -14.67 -15.45
C ARG A 229 9.13 -14.22 -14.03
N VAL A 230 8.32 -13.31 -13.48
CA VAL A 230 8.47 -12.89 -12.08
C VAL A 230 8.14 -14.03 -11.13
N PHE A 231 7.06 -14.78 -11.41
CA PHE A 231 6.70 -15.95 -10.60
C PHE A 231 7.73 -17.07 -10.74
N GLU A 232 8.16 -17.40 -11.97
CA GLU A 232 9.20 -18.40 -12.24
C GLU A 232 10.51 -18.09 -11.51
N LYS A 233 10.92 -16.81 -11.45
CA LYS A 233 12.14 -16.37 -10.75
C LYS A 233 11.97 -16.27 -9.24
N GLY A 234 10.77 -15.92 -8.78
CA GLY A 234 10.54 -15.63 -7.36
C GLY A 234 10.19 -16.87 -6.54
N SER A 235 9.69 -17.95 -7.15
CA SER A 235 9.44 -19.22 -6.47
C SER A 235 9.65 -20.40 -7.41
N SER A 236 10.52 -21.34 -7.02
CA SER A 236 10.71 -22.61 -7.73
C SER A 236 9.52 -23.56 -7.61
N LYS A 237 8.54 -23.24 -6.74
CA LYS A 237 7.32 -24.02 -6.51
C LYS A 237 6.10 -23.45 -7.22
N ALA A 238 6.27 -22.40 -8.04
CA ALA A 238 5.16 -21.84 -8.78
C ALA A 238 4.66 -22.86 -9.83
N GLU A 239 3.42 -23.29 -9.67
CA GLU A 239 2.72 -24.18 -10.59
C GLU A 239 1.80 -23.34 -11.48
N VAL A 240 1.93 -23.47 -12.80
CA VAL A 240 1.18 -22.66 -13.77
C VAL A 240 0.17 -23.53 -14.49
N HIS A 241 -1.11 -23.19 -14.34
CA HIS A 241 -2.22 -23.84 -15.01
C HIS A 241 -2.83 -22.86 -16.02
N MET A 242 -3.24 -23.36 -17.19
CA MET A 242 -3.85 -22.53 -18.22
C MET A 242 -5.30 -22.94 -18.40
N GLU A 243 -6.22 -22.00 -18.19
CA GLU A 243 -7.65 -22.19 -18.40
C GLU A 243 -8.27 -20.92 -18.98
N GLY A 244 -9.12 -21.08 -20.01
CA GLY A 244 -9.90 -19.95 -20.55
C GLY A 244 -9.11 -18.74 -21.08
N GLY A 245 -7.83 -18.88 -21.42
CA GLY A 245 -6.99 -17.76 -21.88
C GLY A 245 -6.35 -16.94 -20.75
N VAL A 246 -6.38 -17.46 -19.53
CA VAL A 246 -5.68 -16.95 -18.34
C VAL A 246 -4.75 -18.03 -17.81
N TYR A 247 -3.59 -17.64 -17.32
CA TYR A 247 -2.72 -18.50 -16.53
C TYR A 247 -3.03 -18.28 -15.06
N THR A 248 -3.47 -19.31 -14.36
CA THR A 248 -3.61 -19.32 -12.91
C THR A 248 -2.34 -19.93 -12.32
N VAL A 249 -1.64 -19.14 -11.50
CA VAL A 249 -0.39 -19.52 -10.86
C VAL A 249 -0.68 -19.87 -9.41
N HIS A 250 -0.34 -21.09 -9.00
CA HIS A 250 -0.42 -21.56 -7.61
C HIS A 250 0.98 -21.61 -7.00
N ILE A 251 1.15 -20.99 -5.84
CA ILE A 251 2.44 -20.87 -5.16
C ILE A 251 2.26 -21.38 -3.72
N PRO A 252 2.31 -22.69 -3.49
CA PRO A 252 2.18 -23.26 -2.16
C PRO A 252 3.41 -22.90 -1.30
N PHE A 253 3.16 -22.68 -0.01
CA PHE A 253 4.22 -22.55 0.98
C PHE A 253 4.51 -23.90 1.66
N GLU A 254 5.70 -24.01 2.23
CA GLU A 254 6.01 -25.15 3.10
C GLU A 254 5.31 -24.95 4.44
N ASP A 255 4.95 -26.05 5.09
CA ASP A 255 4.42 -26.03 6.45
C ASP A 255 5.38 -25.24 7.34
N ASN A 256 4.86 -24.13 7.89
CA ASN A 256 5.56 -23.35 8.88
C ASN A 256 5.15 -23.87 10.26
N PRO A 257 6.00 -24.58 11.01
CA PRO A 257 5.64 -25.14 12.31
C PRO A 257 5.28 -24.07 13.35
N ALA A 258 5.74 -22.82 13.18
CA ALA A 258 5.32 -21.70 14.02
C ALA A 258 3.84 -21.32 13.83
N CYS A 259 3.26 -21.66 12.69
CA CYS A 259 1.86 -21.41 12.34
C CYS A 259 0.91 -22.53 12.78
N SER A 260 1.45 -23.63 13.33
CA SER A 260 0.69 -24.81 13.75
C SER A 260 0.30 -24.79 15.23
N ILE A 261 0.55 -23.69 15.96
CA ILE A 261 0.48 -23.64 17.44
C ILE A 261 -0.81 -22.98 17.98
N GLU A 262 -1.69 -22.44 17.14
CA GLU A 262 -2.97 -21.86 17.61
C GLU A 262 -4.18 -22.78 17.36
N GLU A 263 -4.13 -24.02 17.87
CA GLU A 263 -5.36 -24.76 18.18
C GLU A 263 -5.25 -25.35 19.59
N GLY A 264 -5.66 -24.54 20.57
CA GLY A 264 -6.01 -25.02 21.91
C GLY A 264 -5.29 -24.33 23.06
N GLU A 265 -5.98 -23.42 23.73
CA GLU A 265 -6.06 -23.38 25.20
C GLU A 265 -7.32 -22.57 25.62
N ASP A 266 -8.30 -23.33 26.11
CA ASP A 266 -9.49 -23.06 26.96
C ASP A 266 -10.58 -22.02 26.60
#